data_AF-A0A2G6MUW4-F1
#
_entry.id   AF-A0A2G6MUW4-F1
#
_cell.length_a   1.000
_cell.length_b   1.000
_cell.length_c   1.000
_cell.angle_alpha   90.00
_cell.angle_beta   90.00
_cell.angle_gamma   90.00
#
_symmetry.space_group_name_H-M   'P 1'
#
loop_
_entity.id
_entity.type
_entity.pdbx_description
1 polymer ?
#
loop_
_entity_poly.entity_id
_entity_poly.type
_entity_poly.pdbx_seq_one_letter_code
_entity_poly.pdbx_strand_id
1 'polypeptide(L)'
;MSHAGLVCIILICSIVYITTREVTMGSDYPFEKLGMFYLGKEIDTQSGEVSALPFLYRNKNLTTHAAIIGMTGSGKTGLGIGIIEEAVMDNIPSIIIDPKGDMGNLLLTFPECAARDFTPWVDPADAAKKGLSVDEYAAKTAETWKNGLAEWGQGLDRIASLRGKSTFSIYTPGSTAGAAVSVLGNFAAPSQEVLADTDALNSLVNSTVTSLLALIDVTGDPMQSREHILLSSLFLHFWRKGEDLGLESLIGNIVAPPFTKIGVFSLDTFFPQPERMKLAMGLNNILASPTFAAWTQGVPLDIQRILYNEDGRPNTAIFSLSHLGDNERMFFVTMLLNAVWTKSLVISRPQLILHRKNR
;
A
#
# COMPACT_ATOMS: atom_id res chain seq x y z
N MET A 1 22.00 -10.49 -23.33
CA MET A 1 21.88 -10.08 -21.92
C MET A 1 20.51 -9.44 -21.71
N SER A 2 19.46 -10.26 -21.60
CA SER A 2 18.09 -9.78 -21.39
C SER A 2 17.85 -9.54 -19.89
N HIS A 3 17.43 -8.33 -19.56
CA HIS A 3 17.17 -7.91 -18.19
C HIS A 3 15.84 -8.52 -17.72
N ALA A 4 15.92 -9.53 -16.86
CA ALA A 4 14.78 -10.07 -16.13
C ALA A 4 14.28 -9.00 -15.13
N GLY A 5 13.16 -8.35 -15.45
CA GLY A 5 12.48 -7.45 -14.51
C GLY A 5 11.75 -8.26 -13.44
N LEU A 6 12.21 -8.16 -12.20
CA LEU A 6 11.61 -8.79 -11.03
C LEU A 6 10.47 -7.92 -10.44
N VAL A 7 9.59 -8.58 -9.68
CA VAL A 7 8.76 -8.08 -8.56
C VAL A 7 7.29 -7.71 -8.85
N CYS A 8 6.41 -8.58 -8.35
CA CYS A 8 5.20 -8.23 -7.61
C CYS A 8 5.26 -9.08 -6.33
N ILE A 9 5.56 -8.50 -5.16
CA ILE A 9 5.47 -9.27 -3.90
C ILE A 9 4.08 -9.01 -3.36
N ILE A 10 3.29 -10.07 -3.34
CA ILE A 10 2.00 -10.12 -2.66
C ILE A 10 2.28 -10.69 -1.27
N LEU A 11 2.19 -9.87 -0.23
CA LEU A 11 2.17 -10.32 1.16
C LEU A 11 0.71 -10.45 1.58
N ILE A 12 0.14 -11.66 1.60
CA ILE A 12 -1.09 -11.87 2.38
C ILE A 12 -0.67 -12.23 3.79
N CYS A 13 -0.95 -11.37 4.76
CA CYS A 13 -0.68 -11.66 6.16
C CYS A 13 -1.99 -12.15 6.82
N SER A 14 -2.01 -13.43 7.22
CA SER A 14 -2.66 -13.94 8.45
C SER A 14 -2.56 -15.46 8.55
N ILE A 15 -2.20 -15.94 9.74
CA ILE A 15 -2.45 -17.30 10.23
C ILE A 15 -3.79 -17.26 10.99
N VAL A 16 -4.65 -18.26 10.75
CA VAL A 16 -5.60 -18.92 11.69
C VAL A 16 -6.95 -19.31 11.03
N TYR A 17 -7.40 -20.50 11.45
CA TYR A 17 -8.63 -21.24 11.16
C TYR A 17 -9.92 -20.42 11.09
N ILE A 18 -10.65 -20.62 9.99
CA ILE A 18 -12.04 -20.17 9.83
C ILE A 18 -12.96 -21.23 10.44
N THR A 19 -13.77 -20.84 11.42
CA THR A 19 -15.05 -21.51 11.68
C THR A 19 -16.03 -21.03 10.61
N THR A 20 -16.37 -21.95 9.71
CA THR A 20 -17.30 -21.72 8.60
C THR A 20 -18.69 -21.37 9.13
N ARG A 21 -19.10 -20.11 9.02
CA ARG A 21 -20.52 -19.82 8.82
C ARG A 21 -20.74 -19.79 7.32
N GLU A 22 -21.40 -20.82 6.80
CA GLU A 22 -21.91 -20.85 5.43
C GLU A 22 -22.87 -19.68 5.24
N VAL A 23 -22.44 -18.68 4.49
CA VAL A 23 -23.34 -17.76 3.81
C VAL A 23 -23.45 -18.30 2.39
N THR A 24 -24.49 -19.09 2.15
CA THR A 24 -24.92 -19.48 0.80
C THR A 24 -25.52 -18.26 0.11
N MET A 25 -24.66 -17.43 -0.49
CA MET A 25 -25.10 -16.51 -1.56
C MET A 25 -25.03 -17.30 -2.86
N GLY A 26 -26.20 -17.58 -3.45
CA GLY A 26 -26.29 -18.17 -4.78
C GLY A 26 -25.62 -17.25 -5.78
N SER A 27 -24.42 -17.58 -6.23
CA SER A 27 -23.76 -16.92 -7.33
C SER A 27 -24.22 -17.56 -8.64
N ASP A 28 -24.68 -16.74 -9.59
CA ASP A 28 -25.04 -17.18 -10.95
C ASP A 28 -23.81 -17.73 -11.74
N TYR A 29 -22.61 -17.63 -11.16
CA TYR A 29 -21.36 -18.13 -11.74
C TYR A 29 -20.91 -19.43 -11.07
N PRO A 30 -20.61 -20.50 -11.84
CA PRO A 30 -20.21 -21.80 -11.30
C PRO A 30 -18.80 -21.81 -10.67
N PHE A 31 -18.00 -20.77 -10.94
CA PHE A 31 -16.63 -20.60 -10.44
C PHE A 31 -16.55 -19.78 -9.14
N GLU A 32 -17.61 -19.06 -8.77
CA GLU A 32 -17.66 -18.27 -7.53
C GLU A 32 -17.82 -19.22 -6.34
N LYS A 33 -16.71 -19.49 -5.65
CA LYS A 33 -16.68 -20.35 -4.47
C LYS A 33 -15.81 -19.67 -3.41
N LEU A 34 -16.36 -19.51 -2.21
CA LEU A 34 -15.63 -18.87 -1.11
C LEU A 34 -14.26 -19.52 -0.92
N GLY A 35 -13.20 -18.72 -0.94
CA GLY A 35 -11.83 -19.20 -0.78
C GLY A 35 -11.15 -19.67 -2.07
N MET A 36 -11.81 -19.56 -3.22
CA MET A 36 -11.31 -19.94 -4.54
C MET A 36 -11.35 -18.72 -5.47
N PHE A 37 -10.18 -18.24 -5.85
CA PHE A 37 -10.03 -17.14 -6.80
C PHE A 37 -10.15 -17.65 -8.23
N TYR A 38 -10.97 -17.01 -9.05
CA TYR A 38 -11.05 -17.28 -10.48
C TYR A 38 -9.93 -16.53 -11.21
N LEU A 39 -8.89 -17.25 -11.66
CA LEU A 39 -7.72 -16.67 -12.32
C LEU A 39 -7.71 -16.93 -13.84
N GLY A 40 -8.89 -17.15 -14.43
CA GLY A 40 -9.06 -17.43 -15.85
C GLY A 40 -9.45 -18.88 -16.12
N LYS A 41 -8.96 -19.45 -17.23
CA LYS A 41 -9.33 -20.77 -17.74
C LYS A 41 -8.09 -21.63 -17.87
N GLU A 42 -8.24 -22.94 -17.72
CA GLU A 42 -7.14 -23.87 -17.92
C GLU A 42 -6.72 -23.90 -19.39
N ILE A 43 -5.43 -24.04 -19.65
CA ILE A 43 -4.86 -24.20 -20.98
C ILE A 43 -4.43 -25.65 -21.12
N ASP A 44 -4.84 -26.30 -22.21
CA ASP A 44 -4.34 -27.63 -22.55
C ASP A 44 -2.85 -27.53 -22.90
N THR A 45 -2.01 -28.22 -22.14
CA THR A 45 -0.54 -28.07 -22.26
C THR A 45 0.03 -28.69 -23.53
N GLN A 46 -0.73 -29.52 -24.26
CA GLN A 46 -0.26 -30.17 -25.48
C GLN A 46 -0.58 -29.33 -26.72
N SER A 47 -1.80 -28.79 -26.79
CA SER A 47 -2.31 -27.98 -27.91
C SER A 47 -2.06 -26.48 -27.72
N GLY A 48 -1.92 -26.02 -26.47
CA GLY A 48 -1.87 -24.59 -26.13
C GLY A 48 -3.23 -23.90 -26.20
N GLU A 49 -4.32 -24.65 -26.43
CA GLU A 49 -5.66 -24.11 -26.54
C GLU A 49 -6.28 -23.84 -25.16
N VAL A 50 -7.06 -22.76 -25.07
CA VAL A 50 -7.80 -22.41 -23.86
C VAL A 50 -9.00 -23.36 -23.74
N SER A 51 -9.06 -24.09 -22.63
CA SER A 51 -10.19 -24.97 -22.33
C SER A 51 -11.40 -24.17 -21.82
N ALA A 52 -12.56 -24.82 -21.74
CA ALA A 52 -13.75 -24.24 -21.11
C ALA A 52 -13.71 -24.30 -19.57
N LEU A 53 -12.71 -24.97 -18.97
CA LEU A 53 -12.64 -25.19 -17.53
C LEU A 53 -12.08 -23.95 -16.81
N PRO A 54 -12.74 -23.46 -15.73
CA PRO A 54 -12.22 -22.35 -14.96
C PRO A 54 -10.98 -22.79 -14.16
N PHE A 55 -9.94 -21.97 -14.19
CA PHE A 55 -8.78 -22.13 -13.34
C PHE A 55 -9.03 -21.45 -11.99
N LEU A 56 -9.26 -22.28 -10.97
CA LEU A 56 -9.56 -21.84 -9.60
C LEU A 56 -8.34 -22.00 -8.68
N TYR A 57 -7.95 -20.92 -8.02
CA TYR A 57 -6.79 -20.89 -7.14
C TYR A 57 -7.20 -20.73 -5.67
N ARG A 58 -6.69 -21.58 -4.79
CA ARG A 58 -7.00 -21.50 -3.35
C ARG A 58 -6.35 -20.24 -2.75
N ASN A 59 -7.15 -19.32 -2.23
CA ASN A 59 -6.64 -18.06 -1.66
C ASN A 59 -5.69 -18.28 -0.46
N LYS A 60 -5.89 -19.37 0.29
CA LYS A 60 -5.02 -19.78 1.41
C LYS A 60 -3.57 -20.04 0.99
N ASN A 61 -3.31 -20.30 -0.29
CA ASN A 61 -1.94 -20.46 -0.78
C ASN A 61 -1.20 -19.12 -0.89
N LEU A 62 -1.90 -17.98 -0.81
CA LEU A 62 -1.29 -16.65 -0.88
C LEU A 62 -0.83 -16.13 0.49
N THR A 63 -1.15 -16.81 1.60
CA THR A 63 -0.83 -16.38 2.99
C THR A 63 0.65 -16.48 3.38
N THR A 64 1.49 -17.00 2.50
CA THR A 64 2.92 -17.23 2.74
C THR A 64 3.81 -16.46 1.77
N HIS A 65 3.31 -15.42 1.10
CA HIS A 65 3.95 -14.65 0.02
C HIS A 65 3.70 -15.23 -1.40
N ALA A 66 3.50 -14.34 -2.36
CA ALA A 66 3.47 -14.66 -3.79
C ALA A 66 4.37 -13.72 -4.60
N ALA A 67 4.91 -14.21 -5.71
CA ALA A 67 5.73 -13.43 -6.64
C ALA A 67 5.17 -13.52 -8.07
N ILE A 68 4.85 -12.38 -8.69
CA ILE A 68 4.51 -12.33 -10.13
C ILE A 68 5.72 -11.81 -10.91
N ILE A 69 6.23 -12.64 -11.82
CA ILE A 69 7.46 -12.36 -12.59
C ILE A 69 7.15 -12.47 -14.08
N GLY A 70 7.73 -11.57 -14.89
CA GLY A 70 7.52 -11.55 -16.33
C GLY A 70 8.04 -10.27 -16.99
N MET A 71 8.22 -10.30 -18.31
CA MET A 71 8.69 -9.15 -19.09
C MET A 71 7.63 -8.05 -19.21
N THR A 72 8.02 -6.83 -19.62
CA THR A 72 7.03 -5.77 -19.90
C THR A 72 6.03 -6.26 -20.95
N GLY A 73 4.74 -5.97 -20.75
CA GLY A 73 3.66 -6.46 -21.63
C GLY A 73 3.21 -7.90 -21.37
N SER A 74 3.87 -8.68 -20.49
CA SER A 74 3.50 -10.07 -20.22
C SER A 74 2.25 -10.27 -19.34
N GLY A 75 1.46 -9.22 -19.10
CA GLY A 75 0.24 -9.31 -18.29
C GLY A 75 0.42 -9.27 -16.76
N LYS A 76 1.61 -8.98 -16.21
CA LYS A 76 1.84 -8.93 -14.74
C LYS A 76 0.83 -8.04 -13.99
N THR A 77 0.62 -6.82 -14.49
CA THR A 77 -0.33 -5.88 -13.87
C THR A 77 -1.75 -6.40 -13.96
N GLY A 78 -2.14 -6.98 -15.11
CA GLY A 78 -3.47 -7.59 -15.29
C GLY A 78 -3.72 -8.76 -14.32
N LEU A 79 -2.74 -9.65 -14.13
CA LEU A 79 -2.85 -10.72 -13.13
C LEU A 79 -2.95 -10.18 -11.70
N GLY A 80 -2.19 -9.13 -11.37
CA GLY A 80 -2.27 -8.47 -10.07
C GLY A 80 -3.65 -7.85 -9.81
N ILE A 81 -4.20 -7.16 -10.81
CA ILE A 81 -5.57 -6.62 -10.78
C ILE A 81 -6.58 -7.75 -10.55
N GLY A 82 -6.52 -8.81 -11.36
CA GLY A 82 -7.42 -9.96 -11.22
C GLY A 82 -7.36 -10.56 -9.81
N ILE A 83 -6.17 -10.77 -9.24
CA ILE A 83 -6.05 -11.28 -7.86
C ILE A 83 -6.70 -10.33 -6.83
N ILE A 84 -6.58 -9.02 -7.01
CA ILE A 84 -7.22 -8.03 -6.12
C ILE A 84 -8.74 -8.07 -6.28
N GLU A 85 -9.25 -8.16 -7.50
CA GLU A 85 -10.68 -8.27 -7.80
C GLU A 85 -11.27 -9.56 -7.18
N GLU A 86 -10.58 -10.69 -7.30
CA GLU A 86 -10.98 -11.94 -6.65
C GLU A 86 -10.92 -11.86 -5.12
N ALA A 87 -9.92 -11.16 -4.56
CA ALA A 87 -9.87 -10.88 -3.13
C ALA A 87 -11.08 -10.05 -2.66
N VAL A 88 -11.49 -9.04 -3.45
CA VAL A 88 -12.72 -8.28 -3.18
C VAL A 88 -13.96 -9.19 -3.23
N MET A 89 -14.03 -10.12 -4.18
CA MET A 89 -15.13 -11.08 -4.27
C MET A 89 -15.23 -11.97 -3.01
N ASP A 90 -14.11 -12.27 -2.36
CA ASP A 90 -14.04 -12.98 -1.09
C ASP A 90 -14.15 -12.07 0.17
N ASN A 91 -14.44 -10.78 0.00
CA ASN A 91 -14.48 -9.77 1.08
C ASN A 91 -13.13 -9.59 1.81
N ILE A 92 -12.02 -9.75 1.10
CA ILE A 92 -10.67 -9.56 1.63
C ILE A 92 -10.20 -8.13 1.29
N PRO A 93 -9.91 -7.28 2.29
CA PRO A 93 -9.40 -5.93 2.04
C PRO A 93 -7.96 -5.98 1.52
N SER A 94 -7.56 -4.91 0.84
CA SER A 94 -6.24 -4.85 0.20
C SER A 94 -5.52 -3.53 0.47
N ILE A 95 -4.21 -3.58 0.68
CA ILE A 95 -3.29 -2.45 0.65
C ILE A 95 -2.41 -2.60 -0.58
N ILE A 96 -2.40 -1.60 -1.46
CA ILE A 96 -1.67 -1.62 -2.72
C ILE A 96 -0.67 -0.47 -2.70
N ILE A 97 0.61 -0.79 -2.81
CA ILE A 97 1.69 0.19 -2.91
C ILE A 97 2.04 0.35 -4.38
N ASP A 98 1.62 1.48 -4.96
CA ASP A 98 1.72 1.75 -6.40
C ASP A 98 2.69 2.89 -6.72
N PRO A 99 3.98 2.60 -6.93
CA PRO A 99 4.95 3.62 -7.32
C PRO A 99 4.91 4.00 -8.81
N LYS A 100 4.04 3.37 -9.62
CA LYS A 100 3.91 3.70 -11.05
C LYS A 100 2.64 4.47 -11.39
N GLY A 101 1.65 4.43 -10.51
CA GLY A 101 0.39 5.16 -10.68
C GLY A 101 -0.61 4.50 -11.63
N ASP A 102 -0.47 3.21 -11.94
CA ASP A 102 -1.41 2.48 -12.82
C ASP A 102 -2.45 1.65 -12.07
N MET A 103 -2.42 1.61 -10.73
CA MET A 103 -3.41 0.89 -9.92
C MET A 103 -4.70 1.66 -9.69
N GLY A 104 -4.72 2.96 -10.04
CA GLY A 104 -5.97 3.69 -10.20
C GLY A 104 -6.93 3.05 -11.21
N ASN A 105 -6.43 2.22 -12.13
CA ASN A 105 -7.25 1.48 -13.09
C ASN A 105 -8.26 0.52 -12.43
N LEU A 106 -8.07 0.11 -11.17
CA LEU A 106 -9.05 -0.68 -10.41
C LEU A 106 -10.39 0.06 -10.22
N LEU A 107 -10.39 1.39 -10.33
CA LEU A 107 -11.61 2.20 -10.23
C LEU A 107 -12.34 2.33 -11.58
N LEU A 108 -11.71 1.90 -12.69
CA LEU A 108 -12.33 1.87 -14.02
C LEU A 108 -13.21 0.62 -14.17
N THR A 109 -14.17 0.46 -13.27
CA THR A 109 -15.14 -0.64 -13.25
C THR A 109 -16.52 -0.07 -13.54
N PHE A 110 -17.06 -0.31 -14.73
CA PHE A 110 -18.32 0.29 -15.20
C PHE A 110 -19.44 -0.76 -15.24
N PRO A 111 -20.35 -0.81 -14.23
CA PRO A 111 -21.36 -1.86 -14.12
C PRO A 111 -22.37 -1.91 -15.27
N GLU A 112 -22.53 -0.82 -16.02
CA GLU A 112 -23.43 -0.79 -17.18
C GLU A 112 -22.68 -0.94 -18.50
N CYS A 113 -21.34 -0.85 -18.48
CA CYS A 113 -20.49 -0.65 -19.66
C CYS A 113 -21.13 0.33 -20.66
N ALA A 114 -21.64 1.47 -20.19
CA ALA A 114 -22.26 2.46 -21.05
C ALA A 114 -21.18 3.31 -21.72
N ALA A 115 -21.34 3.67 -23.00
CA ALA A 115 -20.36 4.48 -23.73
C ALA A 115 -19.94 5.76 -22.97
N ARG A 116 -20.92 6.42 -22.32
CA ARG A 116 -20.70 7.63 -21.50
C ARG A 116 -19.68 7.46 -20.38
N ASP A 117 -19.50 6.25 -19.86
CA ASP A 117 -18.55 5.98 -18.78
C ASP A 117 -17.11 5.95 -19.31
N PHE A 118 -16.93 5.65 -20.60
CA PHE A 118 -15.64 5.61 -21.28
C PHE A 118 -15.25 6.96 -21.90
N THR A 119 -16.23 7.80 -22.29
CA THR A 119 -16.00 9.09 -22.94
C THR A 119 -14.94 9.97 -22.25
N PRO A 120 -14.92 10.14 -20.90
CA PRO A 120 -13.92 10.98 -20.24
C PRO A 120 -12.48 10.45 -20.34
N TRP A 121 -12.33 9.16 -20.64
CA TRP A 121 -11.04 8.46 -20.66
C TRP A 121 -10.51 8.25 -22.08
N VAL A 122 -11.29 8.62 -23.10
CA VAL A 122 -10.87 8.52 -24.50
C VAL A 122 -9.97 9.70 -24.85
N ASP A 123 -8.77 9.41 -25.33
CA ASP A 123 -7.90 10.40 -25.96
C ASP A 123 -8.45 10.78 -27.35
N PRO A 124 -8.80 12.06 -27.60
CA PRO A 124 -9.27 12.52 -28.90
C PRO A 124 -8.30 12.24 -30.05
N ALA A 125 -6.98 12.26 -29.79
CA ALA A 125 -5.98 11.98 -30.80
C ALA A 125 -6.01 10.50 -31.24
N ASP A 126 -6.27 9.58 -30.32
CA ASP A 126 -6.40 8.15 -30.64
C ASP A 126 -7.71 7.82 -31.35
N ALA A 127 -8.79 8.51 -31.00
CA ALA A 127 -10.06 8.45 -31.75
C ALA A 127 -9.84 8.91 -33.20
N ALA A 128 -9.20 10.07 -33.39
CA ALA A 128 -8.93 10.63 -34.71
C ALA A 128 -8.03 9.73 -35.57
N LYS A 129 -6.97 9.12 -35.00
CA LYS A 129 -6.12 8.14 -35.72
C LYS A 129 -6.91 6.94 -36.24
N LYS A 130 -7.99 6.56 -35.56
CA LYS A 130 -8.88 5.46 -35.96
C LYS A 130 -10.02 5.90 -36.87
N GLY A 131 -10.09 7.20 -37.22
CA GLY A 131 -11.17 7.77 -38.03
C GLY A 131 -12.51 7.80 -37.31
N LEU A 132 -12.51 7.84 -35.98
CA LEU A 132 -13.71 7.83 -35.14
C LEU A 132 -13.83 9.15 -34.36
N SER A 133 -15.05 9.57 -34.08
CA SER A 133 -15.30 10.57 -33.02
C SER A 133 -15.02 9.97 -31.63
N VAL A 134 -14.89 10.84 -30.63
CA VAL A 134 -14.70 10.43 -29.22
C VAL A 134 -15.85 9.53 -28.76
N ASP A 135 -17.09 9.89 -29.07
CA ASP A 135 -18.28 9.13 -28.66
C ASP A 135 -18.37 7.76 -29.36
N GLU A 136 -18.07 7.70 -30.66
CA GLU A 136 -18.01 6.42 -31.40
C GLU A 136 -16.90 5.51 -30.86
N TYR A 137 -15.74 6.09 -30.53
CA TYR A 137 -14.65 5.31 -29.98
C TYR A 137 -14.94 4.83 -28.55
N ALA A 138 -15.60 5.65 -27.73
CA ALA A 138 -16.09 5.27 -26.41
C ALA A 138 -17.10 4.11 -26.49
N ALA A 139 -18.09 4.20 -27.40
CA ALA A 139 -19.07 3.14 -27.62
C ALA A 139 -18.42 1.82 -28.07
N LYS A 140 -17.47 1.89 -29.01
CA LYS A 140 -16.71 0.72 -29.47
C LYS A 140 -15.87 0.10 -28.34
N THR A 141 -15.29 0.93 -27.48
CA THR A 141 -14.49 0.47 -26.34
C THR A 141 -15.36 -0.24 -25.31
N ALA A 142 -16.53 0.32 -25.02
CA ALA A 142 -17.53 -0.27 -24.14
C ALA A 142 -18.00 -1.65 -24.62
N GLU A 143 -18.28 -1.78 -25.93
CA GLU A 143 -18.65 -3.06 -26.55
C GLU A 143 -17.51 -4.08 -26.48
N THR A 144 -16.27 -3.64 -26.72
CA THR A 144 -15.08 -4.50 -26.63
C THR A 144 -14.92 -5.06 -25.20
N TRP A 145 -15.11 -4.23 -24.18
CA TRP A 145 -15.04 -4.65 -22.78
C TRP A 145 -16.15 -5.64 -22.44
N LYS A 146 -17.40 -5.34 -22.83
CA LYS A 146 -18.55 -6.19 -22.58
C LYS A 146 -18.37 -7.58 -23.22
N ASN A 147 -17.94 -7.63 -24.47
CA ASN A 147 -17.70 -8.88 -25.18
C ASN A 147 -16.53 -9.66 -24.56
N GLY A 148 -15.43 -8.98 -24.25
CA GLY A 148 -14.28 -9.59 -23.58
C GLY A 148 -14.65 -10.22 -22.24
N LEU A 149 -15.41 -9.54 -21.38
CA LEU A 149 -15.87 -10.12 -20.12
C LEU A 149 -16.73 -11.37 -20.33
N ALA A 150 -17.67 -11.31 -21.29
CA ALA A 150 -18.56 -12.42 -21.61
C ALA A 150 -17.80 -13.66 -22.13
N GLU A 151 -16.74 -13.47 -22.93
CA GLU A 151 -15.85 -14.55 -23.38
C GLU A 151 -15.21 -15.31 -22.21
N TRP A 152 -14.95 -14.62 -21.10
CA TRP A 152 -14.42 -15.20 -19.86
C TRP A 152 -15.50 -15.64 -18.88
N GLY A 153 -16.77 -15.70 -19.31
CA GLY A 153 -17.89 -16.14 -18.50
C GLY A 153 -18.26 -15.16 -17.40
N GLN A 154 -17.93 -13.87 -17.55
CA GLN A 154 -18.23 -12.82 -16.58
C GLN A 154 -19.28 -11.87 -17.17
N GLY A 155 -20.33 -11.60 -16.39
CA GLY A 155 -21.37 -10.62 -16.71
C GLY A 155 -21.15 -9.28 -16.01
N LEU A 156 -21.93 -8.29 -16.41
CA LEU A 156 -21.87 -6.94 -15.88
C LEU A 156 -22.35 -6.84 -14.41
N ASP A 157 -23.25 -7.74 -14.01
CA ASP A 157 -23.70 -7.95 -12.63
C ASP A 157 -22.55 -8.35 -11.69
N ARG A 158 -21.51 -9.01 -12.21
CA ARG A 158 -20.30 -9.31 -11.43
C ARG A 158 -19.53 -8.04 -11.08
N ILE A 159 -19.45 -7.08 -12.00
CA ILE A 159 -18.84 -5.76 -11.73
C ILE A 159 -19.66 -5.02 -10.67
N ALA A 160 -20.99 -5.03 -10.77
CA ALA A 160 -21.87 -4.44 -9.76
C ALA A 160 -21.64 -5.08 -8.38
N SER A 161 -21.52 -6.40 -8.33
CA SER A 161 -21.23 -7.16 -7.11
C SER A 161 -19.87 -6.77 -6.51
N LEU A 162 -18.83 -6.70 -7.34
CA LEU A 162 -17.48 -6.27 -6.94
C LEU A 162 -17.49 -4.88 -6.32
N ARG A 163 -18.16 -3.91 -6.96
CA ARG A 163 -18.31 -2.54 -6.43
C ARG A 163 -19.16 -2.46 -5.17
N GLY A 164 -20.09 -3.41 -4.98
CA GLY A 164 -20.89 -3.51 -3.76
C GLY A 164 -20.10 -4.04 -2.56
N LYS A 165 -19.15 -4.96 -2.79
CA LYS A 165 -18.40 -5.66 -1.73
C LYS A 165 -17.27 -4.86 -1.10
N SER A 166 -16.60 -3.98 -1.86
CA SER A 166 -15.46 -3.21 -1.36
C SER A 166 -15.56 -1.74 -1.76
N THR A 167 -15.07 -0.84 -0.91
CA THR A 167 -14.74 0.52 -1.35
C THR A 167 -13.36 0.54 -2.00
N PHE A 168 -13.15 1.48 -2.93
CA PHE A 168 -11.86 1.67 -3.59
C PHE A 168 -11.37 3.06 -3.25
N SER A 169 -10.27 3.15 -2.50
CA SER A 169 -9.73 4.42 -2.01
C SER A 169 -8.36 4.67 -2.61
N ILE A 170 -8.15 5.84 -3.21
CA ILE A 170 -6.82 6.28 -3.67
C ILE A 170 -6.27 7.27 -2.67
N TYR A 171 -5.20 6.86 -1.99
CA TYR A 171 -4.43 7.64 -1.05
C TYR A 171 -3.19 8.23 -1.75
N THR A 172 -2.95 9.51 -1.53
CA THR A 172 -1.84 10.26 -2.14
C THR A 172 -1.01 10.92 -1.04
N PRO A 173 -0.12 10.17 -0.34
CA PRO A 173 0.73 10.77 0.70
C PRO A 173 1.55 11.93 0.14
N GLY A 174 1.62 13.04 0.89
CA GLY A 174 2.30 14.26 0.43
C GLY A 174 1.59 15.04 -0.68
N SER A 175 0.34 14.71 -0.99
CA SER A 175 -0.45 15.41 -2.01
C SER A 175 -1.94 15.43 -1.64
N THR A 176 -2.67 16.41 -2.15
CA THR A 176 -4.13 16.53 -2.00
C THR A 176 -4.89 16.16 -3.27
N ALA A 177 -4.22 15.55 -4.26
CA ALA A 177 -4.84 15.11 -5.51
C ALA A 177 -5.84 13.95 -5.31
N GLY A 178 -5.63 13.13 -4.28
CA GLY A 178 -6.57 12.11 -3.78
C GLY A 178 -6.80 12.27 -2.28
N ALA A 179 -7.03 11.16 -1.57
CA ALA A 179 -7.13 11.19 -0.12
C ALA A 179 -5.73 11.40 0.50
N ALA A 180 -5.54 12.52 1.19
CA ALA A 180 -4.31 12.79 1.92
C ALA A 180 -4.14 11.81 3.10
N VAL A 181 -2.88 11.50 3.43
CA VAL A 181 -2.51 10.60 4.53
C VAL A 181 -1.53 11.30 5.46
N SER A 182 -1.88 11.35 6.74
CA SER A 182 -1.02 11.94 7.77
C SER A 182 -0.09 10.86 8.33
N VAL A 183 1.21 11.04 8.11
CA VAL A 183 2.27 10.13 8.59
C VAL A 183 3.33 10.83 9.44
N LEU A 184 3.43 12.16 9.37
CA LEU A 184 4.34 12.98 10.19
C LEU A 184 3.67 13.65 11.39
N GLY A 185 2.35 13.52 11.52
CA GLY A 185 1.59 14.18 12.59
C GLY A 185 1.91 13.64 13.99
N ASN A 186 2.11 12.33 14.12
CA ASN A 186 2.37 11.69 15.42
C ASN A 186 3.04 10.31 15.24
N PHE A 187 4.17 10.07 15.90
CA PHE A 187 4.80 8.76 15.98
C PHE A 187 4.27 8.02 17.22
N ALA A 188 3.17 7.28 17.02
CA ALA A 188 2.51 6.55 18.10
C ALA A 188 3.45 5.54 18.77
N ALA A 189 3.39 5.47 20.10
CA ALA A 189 4.07 4.43 20.85
C ALA A 189 3.52 3.05 20.42
N PRO A 190 4.38 2.04 20.23
CA PRO A 190 3.94 0.73 19.82
C PRO A 190 3.21 -0.01 20.96
N SER A 191 2.55 -1.12 20.63
CA SER A 191 1.80 -1.91 21.61
C SER A 191 2.70 -2.51 22.69
N GLN A 192 2.11 -2.94 23.80
CA GLN A 192 2.84 -3.55 24.92
C GLN A 192 3.60 -4.82 24.49
N GLU A 193 3.07 -5.59 23.54
CA GLU A 193 3.73 -6.76 22.98
C GLU A 193 5.04 -6.40 22.27
N VAL A 194 5.02 -5.33 21.46
CA VAL A 194 6.22 -4.83 20.76
C VAL A 194 7.19 -4.19 21.75
N LEU A 195 6.71 -3.50 22.79
CA LEU A 195 7.57 -2.94 23.83
C LEU A 195 8.28 -4.01 24.66
N ALA A 196 7.65 -5.17 24.85
CA ALA A 196 8.22 -6.31 25.56
C ALA A 196 9.28 -7.08 24.74
N ASP A 197 9.21 -7.02 23.41
CA ASP A 197 10.18 -7.61 22.50
C ASP A 197 11.27 -6.58 22.13
N THR A 198 12.47 -6.77 22.69
CA THR A 198 13.60 -5.86 22.49
C THR A 198 14.05 -5.77 21.03
N ASP A 199 14.04 -6.90 20.30
CA ASP A 199 14.48 -6.93 18.91
C ASP A 199 13.44 -6.28 18.00
N ALA A 200 12.15 -6.51 18.29
CA ALA A 200 11.05 -5.86 17.60
C ALA A 200 11.07 -4.33 17.80
N LEU A 201 11.19 -3.86 19.04
CA LEU A 201 11.27 -2.44 19.37
C LEU A 201 12.47 -1.78 18.69
N ASN A 202 13.65 -2.38 18.79
CA ASN A 202 14.86 -1.83 18.16
C ASN A 202 14.73 -1.77 16.64
N SER A 203 14.13 -2.77 16.00
CA SER A 203 13.88 -2.79 14.55
C SER A 203 12.91 -1.68 14.12
N LEU A 204 11.85 -1.44 14.90
CA LEU A 204 10.90 -0.37 14.66
C LEU A 204 11.54 1.01 14.80
N VAL A 205 12.33 1.22 15.87
CA VAL A 205 13.06 2.48 16.08
C VAL A 205 14.06 2.70 14.94
N ASN A 206 14.88 1.70 14.61
CA ASN A 206 15.90 1.81 13.58
C ASN A 206 15.32 2.16 12.21
N SER A 207 14.22 1.51 11.81
CA SER A 207 13.55 1.79 10.53
C SER A 207 12.92 3.20 10.53
N THR A 208 12.24 3.58 11.60
CA THR A 208 11.63 4.91 11.75
C THR A 208 12.68 6.02 11.67
N VAL A 209 13.76 5.91 12.45
CA VAL A 209 14.84 6.91 12.50
C VAL A 209 15.58 7.00 11.16
N THR A 210 15.93 5.86 10.56
CA THR A 210 16.59 5.84 9.24
C THR A 210 15.73 6.54 8.18
N SER A 211 14.42 6.25 8.18
CA SER A 211 13.49 6.86 7.23
C SER A 211 13.31 8.36 7.43
N LEU A 212 13.33 8.83 8.68
CA LEU A 212 13.22 10.25 9.02
C LEU A 212 14.48 11.02 8.61
N LEU A 213 15.67 10.47 8.88
CA LEU A 213 16.94 11.10 8.49
C LEU A 213 17.10 11.19 6.97
N ALA A 214 16.60 10.20 6.23
CA ALA A 214 16.61 10.24 4.77
C ALA A 214 15.80 11.41 4.20
N LEU A 215 14.77 11.92 4.89
CA LEU A 215 14.00 13.09 4.42
C LEU A 215 14.80 14.40 4.44
N ILE A 216 15.86 14.48 5.25
CA ILE A 216 16.75 15.64 5.35
C ILE A 216 18.14 15.38 4.75
N ASP A 217 18.23 14.35 3.88
CA ASP A 217 19.46 13.92 3.22
C ASP A 217 20.61 13.58 4.19
N VAL A 218 20.28 13.18 5.43
CA VAL A 218 21.27 12.68 6.39
C VAL A 218 21.41 11.17 6.16
N THR A 219 22.49 10.80 5.50
CA THR A 219 22.88 9.40 5.29
C THR A 219 24.03 9.04 6.24
N GLY A 220 23.89 7.96 6.99
CA GLY A 220 24.94 7.46 7.87
C GLY A 220 24.65 6.04 8.32
N ASP A 221 25.69 5.31 8.73
CA ASP A 221 25.54 3.99 9.35
C ASP A 221 24.74 4.14 10.65
N PRO A 222 23.60 3.44 10.83
CA PRO A 222 22.80 3.48 12.07
C PRO A 222 23.61 3.24 13.34
N MET A 223 24.70 2.47 13.27
CA MET A 223 25.55 2.17 14.42
C MET A 223 26.60 3.24 14.72
N GLN A 224 26.86 4.16 13.79
CA GLN A 224 27.95 5.15 13.91
C GLN A 224 27.46 6.61 13.84
N SER A 225 26.33 6.87 13.17
CA SER A 225 25.77 8.21 13.03
C SER A 225 25.30 8.74 14.38
N ARG A 226 25.81 9.91 14.76
CA ARG A 226 25.42 10.61 16.00
C ARG A 226 23.96 11.06 15.95
N GLU A 227 23.49 11.46 14.77
CA GLU A 227 22.10 11.81 14.49
C GLU A 227 21.19 10.60 14.74
N HIS A 228 21.55 9.44 14.17
CA HIS A 228 20.77 8.22 14.32
C HIS A 228 20.73 7.75 15.78
N ILE A 229 21.87 7.71 16.45
CA ILE A 229 21.96 7.28 17.86
C ILE A 229 21.14 8.21 18.77
N LEU A 230 21.19 9.53 18.55
CA LEU A 230 20.40 10.49 19.33
C LEU A 230 18.90 10.27 19.12
N LEU A 231 18.44 10.22 17.87
CA LEU A 231 17.02 10.04 17.56
C LEU A 231 16.52 8.70 18.08
N SER A 232 17.29 7.62 17.89
CA SER A 232 16.95 6.29 18.42
C SER A 232 16.82 6.30 19.94
N SER A 233 17.72 7.02 20.64
CA SER A 233 17.65 7.17 22.10
C SER A 233 16.41 7.95 22.54
N LEU A 234 16.00 8.97 21.79
CA LEU A 234 14.76 9.72 22.03
C LEU A 234 13.53 8.84 21.85
N PHE A 235 13.40 8.16 20.71
CA PHE A 235 12.28 7.24 20.46
C PHE A 235 12.19 6.15 21.53
N LEU A 236 13.32 5.50 21.88
CA LEU A 236 13.35 4.51 22.95
C LEU A 236 12.93 5.10 24.32
N HIS A 237 13.32 6.33 24.62
CA HIS A 237 12.95 6.99 25.88
C HIS A 237 11.43 7.18 26.02
N PHE A 238 10.80 7.74 24.98
CA PHE A 238 9.37 8.04 25.00
C PHE A 238 8.52 6.77 24.83
N TRP A 239 8.84 5.91 23.85
CA TRP A 239 8.06 4.70 23.60
C TRP A 239 8.09 3.71 24.76
N ARG A 240 9.20 3.58 25.49
CA ARG A 240 9.25 2.73 26.70
C ARG A 240 8.35 3.21 27.84
N LYS A 241 7.94 4.49 27.82
CA LYS A 241 6.96 5.06 28.74
C LYS A 241 5.52 4.95 28.21
N GLY A 242 5.34 4.41 27.00
CA GLY A 242 4.05 4.44 26.30
C GLY A 242 3.66 5.84 25.83
N GLU A 243 4.63 6.74 25.68
CA GLU A 243 4.40 8.13 25.24
C GLU A 243 4.61 8.25 23.74
N ASP A 244 3.60 8.78 23.04
CA ASP A 244 3.69 9.16 21.63
C ASP A 244 4.67 10.31 21.43
N LEU A 245 5.30 10.37 20.25
CA LEU A 245 6.24 11.43 19.91
C LEU A 245 5.79 12.17 18.66
N GLY A 246 5.36 13.43 18.78
CA GLY A 246 5.08 14.28 17.63
C GLY A 246 6.35 14.90 17.05
N LEU A 247 6.37 15.27 15.76
CA LEU A 247 7.56 15.85 15.12
C LEU A 247 8.03 17.15 15.81
N GLU A 248 7.10 18.02 16.22
CA GLU A 248 7.43 19.24 16.99
C GLU A 248 8.12 18.91 18.32
N SER A 249 7.57 17.94 19.06
CA SER A 249 8.16 17.49 20.32
C SER A 249 9.51 16.81 20.11
N LEU A 250 9.69 16.06 19.03
CA LEU A 250 10.97 15.46 18.67
C LEU A 250 12.02 16.54 18.41
N ILE A 251 11.69 17.59 17.64
CA ILE A 251 12.60 18.72 17.36
C ILE A 251 13.02 19.39 18.68
N GLY A 252 12.08 19.67 19.58
CA GLY A 252 12.38 20.22 20.90
C GLY A 252 13.31 19.31 21.72
N ASN A 253 13.04 18.01 21.71
CA ASN A 253 13.85 17.02 22.43
C ASN A 253 15.22 16.75 21.80
N ILE A 254 15.47 17.07 20.52
CA ILE A 254 16.83 17.04 19.95
C ILE A 254 17.68 18.16 20.56
N VAL A 255 17.09 19.35 20.71
CA VAL A 255 17.76 20.52 21.29
C VAL A 255 17.94 20.36 22.80
N ALA A 256 16.97 19.79 23.50
CA ALA A 256 17.02 19.54 24.93
C ALA A 256 16.56 18.10 25.27
N PRO A 257 17.43 17.08 25.09
CA PRO A 257 17.07 15.70 25.39
C PRO A 257 16.79 15.48 26.88
N PRO A 258 15.88 14.55 27.22
CA PRO A 258 15.55 14.21 28.61
C PRO A 258 16.63 13.37 29.30
N PHE A 259 17.83 13.29 28.72
CA PHE A 259 18.98 12.56 29.23
C PHE A 259 20.28 13.34 28.96
N THR A 260 21.28 13.13 29.81
CA THR A 260 22.55 13.88 29.79
C THR A 260 23.74 13.07 29.28
N LYS A 261 23.54 11.79 28.94
CA LYS A 261 24.58 10.86 28.48
C LYS A 261 24.09 9.96 27.36
N ILE A 262 25.00 9.57 26.48
CA ILE A 262 24.84 8.49 25.49
C ILE A 262 25.98 7.51 25.70
N GLY A 263 25.65 6.25 26.01
CA GLY A 263 26.64 5.28 26.47
C GLY A 263 27.40 5.79 27.69
N VAL A 264 28.73 5.82 27.61
CA VAL A 264 29.61 6.29 28.68
C VAL A 264 29.91 7.80 28.62
N PHE A 265 29.63 8.45 27.50
CA PHE A 265 30.00 9.85 27.26
C PHE A 265 28.88 10.81 27.64
N SER A 266 29.27 12.04 28.03
CA SER A 266 28.31 13.14 28.16
C SER A 266 27.72 13.48 26.79
N LEU A 267 26.46 13.91 26.76
CA LEU A 267 25.79 14.27 25.52
C LEU A 267 26.52 15.37 24.77
N ASP A 268 27.01 16.41 25.46
CA ASP A 268 27.70 17.53 24.81
C ASP A 268 29.08 17.12 24.26
N THR A 269 29.71 16.09 24.82
CA THR A 269 30.93 15.49 24.23
C THR A 269 30.60 14.66 23.00
N PHE A 270 29.55 13.85 23.06
CA PHE A 270 29.17 12.94 21.98
C PHE A 270 28.58 13.69 20.78
N PHE A 271 27.61 14.57 21.03
CA PHE A 271 26.90 15.35 20.03
C PHE A 271 26.63 16.78 20.55
N PRO A 272 27.57 17.72 20.33
CA PRO A 272 27.51 19.08 20.85
C PRO A 272 26.23 19.83 20.47
N GLN A 273 25.79 20.74 21.34
CA GLN A 273 24.56 21.52 21.14
C GLN A 273 24.46 22.24 19.78
N PRO A 274 25.51 22.87 19.21
CA PRO A 274 25.41 23.49 17.88
C PRO A 274 25.10 22.49 16.77
N GLU A 275 25.63 21.27 16.87
CA GLU A 275 25.38 20.22 15.88
C GLU A 275 23.97 19.63 16.04
N ARG A 276 23.50 19.46 17.29
CA ARG A 276 22.11 19.08 17.58
C ARG A 276 21.12 20.12 17.06
N MET A 277 21.44 21.41 17.20
CA MET A 277 20.63 22.50 16.66
C MET A 277 20.56 22.43 15.13
N LYS A 278 21.67 22.10 14.45
CA LYS A 278 21.67 21.90 13.00
C LYS A 278 20.74 20.76 12.57
N LEU A 279 20.74 19.64 13.29
CA LEU A 279 19.82 18.52 13.03
C LEU A 279 18.36 18.94 13.25
N ALA A 280 18.08 19.63 14.36
CA ALA A 280 16.74 20.15 14.66
C ALA A 280 16.24 21.12 13.59
N MET A 281 17.11 22.01 13.07
CA MET A 281 16.79 22.90 11.96
C MET A 281 16.48 22.14 10.68
N GLY A 282 17.22 21.07 10.37
CA GLY A 282 16.93 20.20 9.22
C GLY A 282 15.50 19.64 9.27
N LEU A 283 15.11 19.07 10.41
CA LEU A 283 13.75 18.55 10.61
C LEU A 283 12.70 19.67 10.66
N ASN A 284 13.02 20.84 11.20
CA ASN A 284 12.11 21.98 11.19
C ASN A 284 11.83 22.49 9.76
N ASN A 285 12.81 22.43 8.86
CA ASN A 285 12.61 22.82 7.47
C ASN A 285 11.59 21.92 6.76
N ILE A 286 11.43 20.66 7.18
CA ILE A 286 10.33 19.80 6.76
C ILE A 286 9.01 20.44 7.18
N LEU A 287 8.80 20.74 8.46
CA LEU A 287 7.54 21.35 8.94
C LEU A 287 7.22 22.70 8.29
N ALA A 288 8.25 23.51 8.03
CA ALA A 288 8.10 24.83 7.43
C ALA A 288 7.88 24.79 5.91
N SER A 289 8.10 23.63 5.26
CA SER A 289 7.95 23.49 3.81
C SER A 289 6.48 23.30 3.42
N PRO A 290 5.94 24.11 2.48
CA PRO A 290 4.59 23.93 1.96
C PRO A 290 4.32 22.53 1.41
N THR A 291 5.33 21.89 0.81
CA THR A 291 5.24 20.51 0.31
C THR A 291 4.97 19.51 1.43
N PHE A 292 5.54 19.75 2.61
CA PHE A 292 5.42 18.86 3.76
C PHE A 292 4.19 19.10 4.63
N ALA A 293 3.53 20.26 4.49
CA ALA A 293 2.23 20.50 5.12
C ALA A 293 1.18 19.44 4.72
N ALA A 294 1.26 18.89 3.50
CA ALA A 294 0.37 17.82 3.06
C ALA A 294 0.60 16.48 3.78
N TRP A 295 1.76 16.28 4.41
CA TRP A 295 2.13 15.03 5.11
C TRP A 295 1.66 14.98 6.57
N THR A 296 1.21 16.10 7.11
CA THR A 296 0.62 16.21 8.46
C THR A 296 -0.91 16.23 8.41
N GLN A 297 -1.50 16.36 7.23
CA GLN A 297 -2.94 16.45 7.00
C GLN A 297 -3.53 15.14 6.45
N GLY A 298 -4.84 14.98 6.60
CA GLY A 298 -5.59 13.86 6.03
C GLY A 298 -5.83 12.72 7.02
N VAL A 299 -6.10 11.53 6.48
CA VAL A 299 -6.46 10.35 7.27
C VAL A 299 -5.20 9.86 8.01
N PRO A 300 -5.26 9.61 9.33
CA PRO A 300 -4.14 9.00 10.05
C PRO A 300 -3.78 7.63 9.47
N LEU A 301 -2.50 7.26 9.55
CA LEU A 301 -2.03 5.93 9.12
C LEU A 301 -2.43 4.82 10.10
N ASP A 302 -3.75 4.62 10.28
CA ASP A 302 -4.34 3.54 11.05
C ASP A 302 -4.78 2.42 10.10
N ILE A 303 -4.02 1.33 10.09
CA ILE A 303 -4.24 0.18 9.20
C ILE A 303 -5.64 -0.42 9.32
N GLN A 304 -6.23 -0.42 10.51
CA GLN A 304 -7.56 -0.97 10.70
C GLN A 304 -8.61 -0.12 9.97
N ARG A 305 -8.50 1.20 10.06
CA ARG A 305 -9.39 2.16 9.38
C ARG A 305 -9.11 2.26 7.88
N ILE A 306 -7.88 1.98 7.47
CA ILE A 306 -7.50 1.91 6.05
C ILE A 306 -8.12 0.68 5.39
N LEU A 307 -8.12 -0.47 6.07
CA LEU A 307 -8.62 -1.74 5.51
C LEU A 307 -10.13 -1.91 5.62
N TYR A 308 -10.76 -1.27 6.59
CA TYR A 308 -12.20 -1.40 6.83
C TYR A 308 -12.81 -0.04 7.13
N ASN A 309 -13.94 0.25 6.47
CA ASN A 309 -14.71 1.45 6.77
C ASN A 309 -15.48 1.31 8.09
N GLU A 310 -16.11 2.39 8.53
CA GLU A 310 -16.93 2.42 9.76
C GLU A 310 -18.11 1.42 9.71
N ASP A 311 -18.64 1.10 8.52
CA ASP A 311 -19.69 0.08 8.31
C ASP A 311 -19.13 -1.36 8.29
N GLY A 312 -17.83 -1.54 8.47
CA GLY A 312 -17.13 -2.83 8.44
C GLY A 312 -16.87 -3.37 7.03
N ARG A 313 -17.21 -2.62 5.98
CA ARG A 313 -16.95 -3.02 4.59
C ARG A 313 -15.45 -3.04 4.32
N PRO A 314 -14.92 -4.08 3.64
CA PRO A 314 -13.55 -4.10 3.16
C PRO A 314 -13.25 -2.88 2.27
N ASN A 315 -11.99 -2.44 2.32
CA ASN A 315 -11.48 -1.39 1.47
C ASN A 315 -10.28 -1.91 0.66
N THR A 316 -10.29 -1.57 -0.62
CA THR A 316 -9.16 -1.70 -1.54
C THR A 316 -8.42 -0.37 -1.54
N ALA A 317 -7.44 -0.25 -0.63
CA ALA A 317 -6.65 0.94 -0.37
C ALA A 317 -5.43 0.99 -1.31
N ILE A 318 -5.43 1.94 -2.24
CA ILE A 318 -4.36 2.17 -3.21
C ILE A 318 -3.53 3.38 -2.76
N PHE A 319 -2.28 3.17 -2.39
CA PHE A 319 -1.31 4.21 -2.14
C PHE A 319 -0.55 4.52 -3.42
N SER A 320 -0.93 5.60 -4.10
CA SER A 320 -0.22 6.08 -5.29
C SER A 320 1.01 6.89 -4.87
N LEU A 321 2.19 6.47 -5.31
CA LEU A 321 3.48 7.07 -4.93
C LEU A 321 4.28 7.59 -6.14
N SER A 322 3.66 7.69 -7.31
CA SER A 322 4.32 8.08 -8.56
C SER A 322 4.74 9.55 -8.58
N HIS A 323 4.11 10.40 -7.76
CA HIS A 323 4.46 11.82 -7.61
C HIS A 323 5.58 12.06 -6.61
N LEU A 324 5.94 11.07 -5.79
CA LEU A 324 6.95 11.21 -4.74
C LEU A 324 8.37 11.02 -5.27
N GLY A 325 9.30 11.81 -4.72
CA GLY A 325 10.74 11.56 -4.84
C GLY A 325 11.15 10.29 -4.08
N ASP A 326 12.36 9.80 -4.31
CA ASP A 326 12.78 8.51 -3.76
C ASP A 326 12.86 8.50 -2.23
N ASN A 327 13.36 9.57 -1.60
CA ASN A 327 13.42 9.70 -0.14
C ASN A 327 12.02 9.73 0.49
N GLU A 328 11.10 10.53 -0.08
CA GLU A 328 9.71 10.63 0.36
C GLU A 328 8.98 9.28 0.20
N ARG A 329 9.18 8.62 -0.93
CA ARG A 329 8.60 7.30 -1.21
C ARG A 329 9.10 6.26 -0.22
N MET A 330 10.41 6.20 0.03
CA MET A 330 10.99 5.27 0.99
C MET A 330 10.52 5.56 2.42
N PHE A 331 10.41 6.83 2.80
CA PHE A 331 9.84 7.23 4.08
C PHE A 331 8.40 6.73 4.23
N PHE A 332 7.53 7.02 3.26
CA PHE A 332 6.15 6.58 3.31
C PHE A 332 6.02 5.06 3.36
N VAL A 333 6.74 4.33 2.51
CA VAL A 333 6.70 2.86 2.49
C VAL A 333 7.18 2.29 3.82
N THR A 334 8.21 2.87 4.43
CA THR A 334 8.71 2.43 5.74
C THR A 334 7.64 2.62 6.82
N MET A 335 7.02 3.80 6.88
CA MET A 335 5.95 4.08 7.85
C MET A 335 4.75 3.16 7.65
N LEU A 336 4.33 2.92 6.40
CA LEU A 336 3.24 2.01 6.07
C LEU A 336 3.54 0.56 6.49
N LEU A 337 4.72 0.04 6.16
CA LEU A 337 5.10 -1.32 6.52
C LEU A 337 5.26 -1.50 8.04
N ASN A 338 5.79 -0.50 8.74
CA ASN A 338 5.85 -0.49 10.19
C ASN A 338 4.45 -0.51 10.82
N ALA A 339 3.53 0.31 10.32
CA ALA A 339 2.14 0.34 10.79
C ALA A 339 1.42 -0.98 10.51
N VAL A 340 1.64 -1.60 9.34
CA VAL A 340 1.12 -2.93 9.02
C VAL A 340 1.69 -3.97 9.98
N TRP A 341 3.01 -4.03 10.13
CA TRP A 341 3.67 -5.07 10.92
C TRP A 341 3.28 -5.02 12.40
N THR A 342 3.27 -3.83 13.00
CA THR A 342 2.85 -3.65 14.40
C THR A 342 1.38 -4.02 14.62
N LYS A 343 0.51 -3.85 13.63
CA LYS A 343 -0.90 -4.26 13.70
C LYS A 343 -1.14 -5.73 13.36
N SER A 344 -0.36 -6.33 12.47
CA SER A 344 -0.44 -7.77 12.15
C SER A 344 -0.12 -8.66 13.34
N LEU A 345 0.59 -8.15 14.35
CA LEU A 345 0.76 -8.82 15.65
C LEU A 345 -0.55 -8.90 16.47
N VAL A 346 -1.58 -8.13 16.09
CA VAL A 346 -2.84 -7.96 16.85
C VAL A 346 -4.08 -8.36 16.03
N ILE A 347 -4.05 -8.25 14.69
CA ILE A 347 -5.21 -8.49 13.82
C ILE A 347 -5.25 -9.95 13.33
N SER A 348 -6.41 -10.60 13.50
CA SER A 348 -6.69 -12.00 13.13
C SER A 348 -7.42 -12.19 11.78
N ARG A 349 -7.50 -11.15 10.94
CA ARG A 349 -8.24 -11.17 9.66
C ARG A 349 -7.29 -11.11 8.45
N PRO A 350 -7.56 -11.87 7.37
CA PRO A 350 -6.73 -11.89 6.17
C PRO A 350 -6.67 -10.51 5.50
N GLN A 351 -5.47 -10.13 5.04
CA GLN A 351 -5.21 -8.87 4.34
C GLN A 351 -4.32 -9.13 3.14
N LEU A 352 -4.60 -8.53 1.99
CA LEU A 352 -3.78 -8.60 0.80
C LEU A 352 -2.89 -7.36 0.68
N ILE A 353 -1.57 -7.50 0.74
CA ILE A 353 -0.62 -6.40 0.50
C ILE A 353 0.07 -6.63 -0.83
N LEU A 354 -0.12 -5.73 -1.79
CA LEU A 354 0.56 -5.78 -3.08
C LEU A 354 1.63 -4.70 -3.13
N HIS A 355 2.90 -5.09 -3.24
CA HIS A 355 3.99 -4.17 -3.50
C HIS A 355 4.55 -4.36 -4.91
N ARG A 356 4.57 -3.26 -5.66
CA ARG A 356 5.24 -3.20 -6.95
C ARG A 356 6.51 -2.37 -6.83
N LYS A 357 7.63 -2.86 -7.38
CA LYS A 357 8.90 -2.14 -7.38
C LYS A 357 9.06 -1.32 -8.68
N ASN A 358 9.66 -0.14 -8.58
CA ASN A 358 10.21 0.56 -9.75
C ASN A 358 11.51 -0.12 -10.21
N ARG A 359 11.81 -0.02 -11.51
CA ARG A 359 13.08 -0.53 -12.05
C ARG A 359 14.25 0.27 -11.53
#